data_AF-A0A0Q1B9J4-F1
#
_entry.id   AF-A0A0Q1B9J4-F1
#
_cell.length_a   1.000
_cell.length_b   1.000
_cell.length_c   1.000
_cell.angle_alpha   90.00
_cell.angle_beta   90.00
_cell.angle_gamma   90.00
#
_symmetry.space_group_name_H-M   'P 1'
#
loop_
_entity.id
_entity.type
_entity.pdbx_description
1 polymer ?
#
loop_
_entity_poly.entity_id
_entity_poly.type
_entity_poly.pdbx_seq_one_letter_code
_entity_poly.pdbx_strand_id
1 'polypeptide(L)'
;MCGIVGVVNFKNAVSILIDGLKRLEYRGYDSAGIAVVDSQQDIAVEKVAGKVRELEKKVFSWQPQATLGIAHTRWATHGEPSHKNAHPHISGNGKIAVVHNGIIENYTSLKKLLITRGHQIKTDTDTEIIAHLIEEFYEDDIFKAVQVTLQELEGTYGLAVICSDEPDKIVVARLGSPLVIGKANHGMLIASDAVALARHTNQVVFLEDKEIAKVSADEFYIETIEKTMVTPKLQIIDTDIQRIEKGGFDHFMLKEIMEQPQVIRDAVRGRLDWENGTARLDGLDIHREDLRRVEKIIILGCGTSYYAGLIGEYIIEQLANIPVEVEYGSEFRYRNPVIGKNTVAFAISQSGETIDTLAAMREAKRKGATVLGICNVVGSTIARESEGGVYIHAGPEIGVASTKAFSAQVAVLNLIGLLLGRMKNISVDQGRIYAEAIQKIPDQITQILQHTSEIQKIAKKYSQRLN
;
A
#
# COMPACT_ATOMS: atom_id res chain seq x y z
N MET A 1 0.55 -5.77 -5.99
CA MET A 1 1.11 -4.41 -6.24
C MET A 1 2.60 -4.53 -6.02
N CYS A 2 3.46 -4.28 -6.99
CA CYS A 2 4.92 -4.46 -6.93
C CYS A 2 5.63 -3.74 -5.75
N GLY A 3 6.91 -4.06 -5.53
CA GLY A 3 7.75 -3.45 -4.48
C GLY A 3 8.99 -2.75 -5.05
N ILE A 4 9.29 -1.53 -4.58
CA ILE A 4 10.51 -0.78 -4.91
C ILE A 4 11.35 -0.62 -3.65
N VAL A 5 12.67 -0.76 -3.78
CA VAL A 5 13.67 -0.38 -2.77
C VAL A 5 14.79 0.38 -3.45
N GLY A 6 15.29 1.45 -2.82
CA GLY A 6 16.45 2.19 -3.27
C GLY A 6 17.35 2.55 -2.09
N VAL A 7 18.64 2.73 -2.37
CA VAL A 7 19.65 3.02 -1.35
C VAL A 7 20.69 3.98 -1.91
N VAL A 8 21.07 4.99 -1.10
CA VAL A 8 22.10 5.97 -1.43
C VAL A 8 23.10 6.04 -0.28
N ASN A 9 24.39 5.92 -0.62
CA ASN A 9 25.54 6.05 0.28
C ASN A 9 25.66 4.96 1.36
N PHE A 10 25.33 3.71 1.05
CA PHE A 10 25.54 2.59 1.98
C PHE A 10 26.61 1.62 1.49
N LYS A 11 27.64 1.35 2.30
CA LYS A 11 28.73 0.41 1.96
C LYS A 11 28.26 -0.99 1.55
N ASN A 12 27.10 -1.41 2.04
CA ASN A 12 26.48 -2.70 1.77
C ASN A 12 25.13 -2.54 1.04
N ALA A 13 25.05 -1.64 0.06
CA ALA A 13 23.84 -1.33 -0.71
C ALA A 13 23.08 -2.60 -1.14
N VAL A 14 23.81 -3.58 -1.68
CA VAL A 14 23.27 -4.87 -2.13
C VAL A 14 22.51 -5.62 -1.03
N SER A 15 23.10 -5.75 0.15
CA SER A 15 22.48 -6.47 1.27
C SER A 15 21.21 -5.77 1.74
N ILE A 16 21.22 -4.43 1.77
CA ILE A 16 20.08 -3.61 2.18
C ILE A 16 18.95 -3.74 1.17
N LEU A 17 19.27 -3.69 -0.13
CA LEU A 17 18.30 -3.85 -1.21
C LEU A 17 17.63 -5.22 -1.14
N ILE A 18 18.39 -6.31 -0.97
CA ILE A 18 17.86 -7.67 -0.82
C ILE A 18 16.97 -7.80 0.42
N ASP A 19 17.41 -7.29 1.57
CA ASP A 19 16.61 -7.32 2.81
C ASP A 19 15.31 -6.52 2.68
N GLY A 20 15.36 -5.37 2.00
CA GLY A 20 14.18 -4.58 1.66
C GLY A 20 13.22 -5.37 0.76
N LEU A 21 13.72 -6.02 -0.29
CA LEU A 21 12.89 -6.84 -1.19
C LEU A 21 12.22 -8.00 -0.48
N LYS A 22 12.91 -8.69 0.42
CA LYS A 22 12.32 -9.78 1.23
C LYS A 22 11.11 -9.27 2.04
N ARG A 23 11.20 -8.04 2.55
CA ARG A 23 10.11 -7.39 3.28
C ARG A 23 8.95 -6.97 2.38
N LEU A 24 9.19 -6.78 1.08
CA LEU A 24 8.19 -6.45 0.06
C LEU A 24 7.75 -7.66 -0.78
N GLU A 25 8.12 -8.90 -0.44
CA GLU A 25 7.77 -10.07 -1.24
C GLU A 25 6.25 -10.37 -1.21
N TYR A 26 5.54 -9.90 -0.18
CA TYR A 26 4.06 -9.97 -0.11
C TYR A 26 3.35 -9.11 -1.17
N ARG A 27 4.07 -8.15 -1.75
CA ARG A 27 3.58 -7.21 -2.77
C ARG A 27 3.70 -7.79 -4.19
N GLY A 28 4.75 -8.56 -4.45
CA GLY A 28 5.00 -9.25 -5.71
C GLY A 28 6.07 -10.33 -5.59
N TYR A 29 5.89 -11.45 -6.30
CA TYR A 29 6.77 -12.62 -6.22
C TYR A 29 7.00 -13.32 -7.57
N ASP A 30 6.53 -12.74 -8.68
CA ASP A 30 6.65 -13.34 -10.01
C ASP A 30 8.07 -13.22 -10.56
N SER A 31 8.76 -12.13 -10.22
CA SER A 31 10.17 -11.89 -10.54
C SER A 31 10.75 -10.83 -9.62
N ALA A 32 12.08 -10.78 -9.54
CA ALA A 32 12.82 -9.79 -8.78
C ALA A 32 14.13 -9.41 -9.49
N GLY A 33 14.64 -8.21 -9.20
CA GLY A 33 15.93 -7.79 -9.71
C GLY A 33 16.52 -6.60 -8.95
N ILE A 34 17.78 -6.33 -9.26
CA ILE A 34 18.59 -5.28 -8.65
C ILE A 34 19.45 -4.62 -9.73
N ALA A 35 19.63 -3.30 -9.64
CA ALA A 35 20.61 -2.53 -10.37
C ALA A 35 21.41 -1.70 -9.39
N VAL A 36 22.72 -1.74 -9.51
CA VAL A 36 23.65 -0.95 -8.71
C VAL A 36 24.63 -0.23 -9.61
N VAL A 37 25.13 0.91 -9.18
CA VAL A 37 26.31 1.51 -9.81
C VAL A 37 27.54 0.93 -9.14
N ASP A 38 28.36 0.22 -9.91
CA ASP A 38 29.54 -0.46 -9.37
C ASP A 38 30.75 0.49 -9.23
N SER A 39 31.87 -0.06 -8.76
CA SER A 39 33.12 0.69 -8.59
C SER A 39 33.75 1.23 -9.88
N GLN A 40 33.34 0.71 -11.05
CA GLN A 40 33.77 1.18 -12.37
C GLN A 40 32.84 2.27 -12.91
N GLN A 41 31.84 2.69 -12.12
CA GLN A 41 30.76 3.60 -12.52
C GLN A 41 29.88 3.02 -13.63
N ASP A 42 29.81 1.70 -13.78
CA ASP A 42 28.88 1.07 -14.71
C ASP A 42 27.62 0.60 -13.98
N ILE A 43 26.49 0.58 -14.70
CA ILE A 43 25.26 -0.02 -14.18
C ILE A 43 25.35 -1.53 -14.30
N ALA A 44 25.33 -2.16 -13.13
CA ALA A 44 25.46 -3.57 -12.94
C ALA A 44 24.07 -4.12 -12.56
N VAL A 45 23.52 -5.08 -13.32
CA VAL A 45 22.13 -5.57 -13.16
C VAL A 45 22.05 -7.08 -13.08
N GLU A 46 21.26 -7.58 -12.12
CA GLU A 46 20.93 -9.00 -12.00
C GLU A 46 19.43 -9.19 -11.79
N LYS A 47 18.84 -10.18 -12.47
CA LYS A 47 17.39 -10.42 -12.49
C LYS A 47 17.06 -11.90 -12.41
N VAL A 48 15.89 -12.22 -11.89
CA VAL A 48 15.37 -13.59 -11.84
C VAL A 48 13.86 -13.61 -12.09
N ALA A 49 13.39 -14.63 -12.79
CA ALA A 49 12.00 -15.05 -12.67
C ALA A 49 11.86 -15.85 -11.36
N GLY A 50 10.84 -15.54 -10.57
CA GLY A 50 10.59 -16.14 -9.26
C GLY A 50 10.96 -15.25 -8.07
N LYS A 51 11.12 -15.90 -6.91
CA LYS A 51 11.20 -15.27 -5.59
C LYS A 51 12.53 -14.56 -5.32
N VAL A 52 12.53 -13.65 -4.35
CA VAL A 52 13.71 -12.87 -3.93
C VAL A 52 14.86 -13.77 -3.49
N ARG A 53 14.58 -14.95 -2.91
CA ARG A 53 15.60 -15.94 -2.54
C ARG A 53 16.46 -16.39 -3.72
N GLU A 54 15.90 -16.49 -4.92
CA GLU A 54 16.67 -16.89 -6.10
C GLU A 54 17.58 -15.75 -6.58
N LEU A 55 17.13 -14.50 -6.45
CA LEU A 55 17.95 -13.32 -6.70
C LEU A 55 19.12 -13.25 -5.73
N GLU A 56 18.86 -13.47 -4.43
CA GLU A 56 19.87 -13.45 -3.38
C GLU A 56 21.02 -14.43 -3.66
N LYS A 57 20.73 -15.66 -4.10
CA LYS A 57 21.76 -16.65 -4.45
C LYS A 57 22.68 -16.15 -5.57
N LYS A 58 22.12 -15.56 -6.62
CA LYS A 58 22.88 -15.04 -7.76
C LYS A 58 23.74 -13.85 -7.34
N VAL A 59 23.13 -12.89 -6.67
CA VAL A 59 23.80 -11.67 -6.20
C VAL A 59 24.93 -11.98 -5.22
N PHE A 60 24.75 -12.99 -4.36
CA PHE A 60 25.80 -13.44 -3.44
C PHE A 60 27.03 -14.02 -4.17
N SER A 61 26.84 -14.57 -5.36
CA SER A 61 27.94 -15.08 -6.20
C SER A 61 28.64 -13.96 -6.96
N TRP A 62 27.90 -12.90 -7.29
CA TRP A 62 28.35 -11.75 -8.07
C TRP A 62 29.09 -10.69 -7.23
N GLN A 63 28.64 -10.45 -5.99
CA GLN A 63 29.25 -9.54 -5.00
C GLN A 63 29.69 -8.15 -5.52
N PRO A 64 28.80 -7.38 -6.17
CA PRO A 64 29.17 -6.06 -6.64
C PRO A 64 29.45 -5.14 -5.45
N GLN A 65 30.55 -4.38 -5.53
CA GLN A 65 30.85 -3.31 -4.58
C GLN A 65 30.13 -2.06 -5.06
N ALA A 66 29.10 -1.66 -4.31
CA ALA A 66 28.26 -0.53 -4.68
C ALA A 66 27.73 0.20 -3.43
N THR A 67 27.55 1.51 -3.56
CA THR A 67 26.97 2.37 -2.53
C THR A 67 25.61 2.95 -2.92
N LEU A 68 25.25 2.83 -4.20
CA LEU A 68 24.02 3.31 -4.82
C LEU A 68 23.32 2.15 -5.53
N GLY A 69 22.01 2.03 -5.38
CA GLY A 69 21.25 1.09 -6.19
C GLY A 69 19.75 1.11 -5.97
N ILE A 70 19.06 0.42 -6.86
CA ILE A 70 17.61 0.22 -6.86
C ILE A 70 17.29 -1.26 -7.06
N ALA A 71 16.18 -1.71 -6.50
CA ALA A 71 15.74 -3.08 -6.57
C ALA A 71 14.21 -3.16 -6.65
N HIS A 72 13.72 -4.26 -7.20
CA HIS A 72 12.29 -4.44 -7.47
C HIS A 72 11.80 -5.85 -7.23
N THR A 73 10.58 -5.98 -6.72
CA THR A 73 9.76 -7.18 -6.81
C THR A 73 8.54 -6.92 -7.68
N ARG A 74 8.27 -7.82 -8.62
CA ARG A 74 7.25 -7.63 -9.65
C ARG A 74 6.05 -8.55 -9.45
N TRP A 75 4.88 -7.99 -9.67
CA TRP A 75 3.62 -8.68 -9.96
C TRP A 75 3.26 -8.33 -11.40
N ALA A 76 3.31 -9.29 -12.32
CA ALA A 76 3.23 -9.00 -13.75
C ALA A 76 1.83 -8.50 -14.16
N THR A 77 1.77 -7.35 -14.83
CA THR A 77 0.55 -6.79 -15.47
C THR A 77 0.67 -6.81 -17.00
N HIS A 78 1.80 -6.34 -17.53
CA HIS A 78 2.16 -6.38 -18.95
C HIS A 78 3.37 -7.29 -19.20
N GLY A 79 3.26 -8.24 -20.12
CA GLY A 79 4.34 -9.19 -20.42
C GLY A 79 4.50 -10.27 -19.34
N GLU A 80 4.73 -11.50 -19.80
CA GLU A 80 4.83 -12.66 -18.93
C GLU A 80 5.96 -12.53 -17.88
N PRO A 81 5.82 -13.16 -16.70
CA PRO A 81 6.91 -13.31 -15.74
C PRO A 81 8.13 -13.97 -16.38
N SER A 82 9.18 -13.19 -16.63
CA SER A 82 10.42 -13.66 -17.22
C SER A 82 11.61 -12.85 -16.75
N HIS A 83 12.81 -13.40 -16.90
CA HIS A 83 14.06 -12.66 -16.65
C HIS A 83 14.13 -11.36 -17.49
N LYS A 84 13.62 -11.43 -18.73
CA LYS A 84 13.56 -10.32 -19.69
C LYS A 84 12.70 -9.17 -19.16
N ASN A 85 11.49 -9.48 -18.70
CA ASN A 85 10.49 -8.51 -18.26
C ASN A 85 10.60 -8.13 -16.77
N ALA A 86 11.49 -8.77 -16.02
CA ALA A 86 11.81 -8.36 -14.66
C ALA A 86 12.47 -6.97 -14.67
N HIS A 87 12.16 -6.17 -13.66
CA HIS A 87 12.84 -4.89 -13.40
C HIS A 87 14.13 -5.15 -12.62
N PRO A 88 15.12 -4.24 -12.63
CA PRO A 88 15.15 -2.95 -13.34
C PRO A 88 15.25 -3.05 -14.87
N HIS A 89 14.77 -2.02 -15.56
CA HIS A 89 15.00 -1.81 -17.00
C HIS A 89 16.12 -0.81 -17.22
N ILE A 90 16.91 -1.00 -18.27
CA ILE A 90 18.09 -0.19 -18.60
C ILE A 90 17.83 0.55 -19.91
N SER A 91 18.30 1.79 -20.02
CA SER A 91 18.31 2.56 -21.27
C SER A 91 19.18 1.90 -22.37
N GLY A 92 19.03 2.38 -23.61
CA GLY A 92 19.73 1.83 -24.78
C GLY A 92 21.25 1.97 -24.68
N ASN A 93 21.72 3.11 -24.17
CA ASN A 93 23.11 3.41 -23.90
C ASN A 93 23.68 2.77 -22.61
N GLY A 94 22.85 2.06 -21.82
CA GLY A 94 23.30 1.38 -20.61
C GLY A 94 23.47 2.27 -19.36
N LYS A 95 23.27 3.58 -19.48
CA LYS A 95 23.61 4.55 -18.44
C LYS A 95 22.51 4.82 -17.40
N ILE A 96 21.27 4.46 -17.70
CA ILE A 96 20.12 4.75 -16.84
C ILE A 96 19.42 3.44 -16.50
N ALA A 97 19.09 3.23 -15.21
CA ALA A 97 18.25 2.13 -14.77
C ALA A 97 17.01 2.63 -14.03
N VAL A 98 15.88 1.97 -14.30
CA VAL A 98 14.55 2.35 -13.80
C VAL A 98 13.86 1.15 -13.16
N VAL A 99 13.24 1.39 -12.00
CA VAL A 99 12.22 0.52 -11.42
C VAL A 99 10.90 1.27 -11.33
N HIS A 100 9.80 0.55 -11.57
CA HIS A 100 8.47 1.12 -11.69
C HIS A 100 7.39 0.27 -11.03
N ASN A 101 6.51 0.94 -10.29
CA ASN A 101 5.25 0.41 -9.79
C ASN A 101 4.10 1.21 -10.40
N GLY A 102 3.27 0.58 -11.22
CA GLY A 102 2.15 1.27 -11.86
C GLY A 102 1.90 0.73 -13.26
N ILE A 103 1.18 1.51 -14.06
CA ILE A 103 0.87 1.23 -15.46
C ILE A 103 0.97 2.55 -16.22
N ILE A 104 1.77 2.56 -17.29
CA ILE A 104 1.80 3.66 -18.25
C ILE A 104 0.83 3.35 -19.38
N GLU A 105 -0.25 4.11 -19.47
CA GLU A 105 -1.38 3.84 -20.37
C GLU A 105 -1.05 4.20 -21.82
N ASN A 106 -0.27 5.27 -22.04
CA ASN A 106 0.12 5.74 -23.37
C ASN A 106 1.43 5.11 -23.91
N TYR A 107 1.94 4.04 -23.27
CA TYR A 107 3.23 3.41 -23.62
C TYR A 107 3.31 2.94 -25.08
N THR A 108 2.19 2.55 -25.70
CA THR A 108 2.17 2.08 -27.09
C THR A 108 2.51 3.20 -28.08
N SER A 109 2.02 4.42 -27.82
CA SER A 109 2.31 5.59 -28.65
C SER A 109 3.76 6.03 -28.47
N LEU A 110 4.24 6.08 -27.23
CA LEU A 110 5.63 6.40 -26.89
C LEU A 110 6.62 5.36 -27.47
N LYS A 111 6.28 4.06 -27.39
CA LYS A 111 7.07 2.99 -28.00
C LYS A 111 7.27 3.19 -29.50
N LYS A 112 6.21 3.56 -30.22
CA LYS A 112 6.30 3.86 -31.67
C LYS A 112 7.23 5.03 -31.93
N LEU A 113 7.11 6.13 -31.16
CA LEU A 113 7.97 7.30 -31.28
C LEU A 113 9.45 6.94 -31.07
N LEU A 114 9.77 6.23 -30.00
CA LEU A 114 11.15 5.82 -29.68
C LEU A 114 11.75 4.92 -30.77
N ILE A 115 10.97 3.98 -31.31
CA ILE A 115 11.43 3.13 -32.43
C ILE A 115 11.74 3.99 -33.66
N THR A 116 10.90 4.99 -33.98
CA THR A 116 11.19 5.90 -35.12
C THR A 116 12.43 6.75 -34.91
N ARG A 117 12.83 6.99 -33.66
CA ARG A 117 14.05 7.70 -33.29
C ARG A 117 15.29 6.80 -33.17
N GLY A 118 15.13 5.48 -33.40
CA GLY A 118 16.23 4.52 -33.48
C GLY A 118 16.45 3.68 -32.22
N HIS A 119 15.60 3.81 -31.19
CA HIS A 119 15.70 2.95 -29.99
C HIS A 119 15.31 1.51 -30.29
N GLN A 120 16.04 0.58 -29.67
CA GLN A 120 15.75 -0.85 -29.73
C GLN A 120 15.06 -1.30 -28.44
N ILE A 121 13.74 -1.45 -28.51
CA ILE A 121 12.93 -1.92 -27.39
C ILE A 121 13.02 -3.45 -27.30
N LYS A 122 13.54 -3.96 -26.18
CA LYS A 122 13.88 -5.37 -25.99
C LYS A 122 12.85 -6.13 -25.19
N THR A 123 11.91 -5.48 -24.52
CA THR A 123 10.93 -6.07 -23.59
C THR A 123 9.49 -5.79 -23.99
N ASP A 124 8.58 -6.49 -23.31
CA ASP A 124 7.14 -6.37 -23.52
C ASP A 124 6.49 -5.48 -22.44
N THR A 125 7.31 -4.75 -21.70
CA THR A 125 6.88 -3.91 -20.58
C THR A 125 6.72 -2.46 -21.01
N ASP A 126 5.77 -1.79 -20.38
CA ASP A 126 5.63 -0.33 -20.40
C ASP A 126 6.83 0.37 -19.74
N THR A 127 7.48 -0.29 -18.77
CA THR A 127 8.56 0.30 -17.97
C THR A 127 9.84 0.56 -18.76
N GLU A 128 10.20 -0.29 -19.72
CA GLU A 128 11.37 -0.04 -20.59
C GLU A 128 11.23 1.24 -21.41
N ILE A 129 9.98 1.60 -21.77
CA ILE A 129 9.69 2.84 -22.50
C ILE A 129 10.11 4.06 -21.67
N ILE A 130 9.93 4.01 -20.35
CA ILE A 130 10.37 5.07 -19.43
C ILE A 130 11.89 5.23 -19.47
N ALA A 131 12.64 4.13 -19.41
CA ALA A 131 14.11 4.18 -19.43
C ALA A 131 14.67 4.82 -20.70
N HIS A 132 14.11 4.49 -21.86
CA HIS A 132 14.50 5.11 -23.14
C HIS A 132 14.02 6.55 -23.29
N LEU A 133 12.85 6.90 -22.73
CA LEU A 133 12.37 8.27 -22.78
C LEU A 133 13.18 9.21 -21.87
N ILE A 134 13.68 8.71 -20.74
CA ILE A 134 14.64 9.46 -19.91
C ILE A 134 15.96 9.63 -20.67
N GLU A 135 16.43 8.59 -21.35
CA GLU A 135 17.64 8.65 -22.20
C GLU A 135 17.55 9.74 -23.27
N GLU A 136 16.39 9.91 -23.93
CA GLU A 136 16.16 10.97 -24.93
C GLU A 136 16.25 12.40 -24.37
N PHE A 137 15.89 12.58 -23.09
CA PHE A 137 15.87 13.90 -22.44
C PHE A 137 17.09 14.14 -21.55
N TYR A 138 18.04 13.21 -21.51
CA TYR A 138 19.21 13.31 -20.64
C TYR A 138 20.28 14.22 -21.23
N GLU A 139 20.49 15.36 -20.55
CA GLU A 139 21.52 16.36 -20.85
C GLU A 139 22.33 16.67 -19.58
N ASP A 140 23.04 15.66 -19.05
CA ASP A 140 23.87 15.75 -17.82
C ASP A 140 23.11 16.18 -16.55
N ASP A 141 21.77 16.03 -16.54
CA ASP A 141 20.90 16.26 -15.39
C ASP A 141 19.74 15.26 -15.39
N ILE A 142 19.92 14.16 -14.65
CA ILE A 142 18.94 13.07 -14.55
C ILE A 142 17.64 13.53 -13.90
N PHE A 143 17.68 14.51 -13.00
CA PHE A 143 16.47 15.02 -12.35
C PHE A 143 15.59 15.74 -13.36
N LYS A 144 16.20 16.61 -14.17
CA LYS A 144 15.49 17.31 -15.25
C LYS A 144 14.99 16.35 -16.33
N ALA A 145 15.81 15.36 -16.72
CA ALA A 145 15.42 14.35 -17.69
C ALA A 145 14.17 13.59 -17.25
N VAL A 146 14.16 13.11 -16.00
CA VAL A 146 12.99 12.46 -15.40
C VAL A 146 11.81 13.42 -15.33
N GLN A 147 12.00 14.66 -14.88
CA GLN A 147 10.91 15.64 -14.79
C GLN A 147 10.23 15.89 -16.15
N VAL A 148 10.99 15.97 -17.24
CA VAL A 148 10.45 16.10 -18.60
C VAL A 148 9.75 14.82 -19.05
N THR A 149 10.37 13.65 -18.82
CA THR A 149 9.73 12.35 -19.11
C THR A 149 8.34 12.27 -18.48
N LEU A 150 8.20 12.65 -17.21
CA LEU A 150 6.93 12.55 -16.47
C LEU A 150 5.80 13.39 -17.06
N GLN A 151 6.11 14.46 -17.80
CA GLN A 151 5.10 15.31 -18.47
C GLN A 151 4.48 14.60 -19.69
N GLU A 152 5.18 13.62 -20.26
CA GLU A 152 4.75 12.84 -21.42
C GLU A 152 4.03 11.54 -21.03
N LEU A 153 4.06 11.15 -19.75
CA LEU A 153 3.46 9.90 -19.28
C LEU A 153 1.99 10.07 -18.88
N GLU A 154 1.15 9.15 -19.32
CA GLU A 154 -0.22 8.99 -18.84
C GLU A 154 -0.34 7.69 -18.03
N GLY A 155 -1.05 7.74 -16.90
CA GLY A 155 -1.31 6.57 -16.05
C GLY A 155 -0.86 6.77 -14.60
N THR A 156 -0.32 5.72 -14.00
CA THR A 156 0.15 5.73 -12.59
C THR A 156 1.58 5.21 -12.51
N TYR A 157 2.37 5.76 -11.61
CA TYR A 157 3.74 5.36 -11.41
C TYR A 157 4.24 5.66 -9.99
N GLY A 158 5.13 4.80 -9.52
CA GLY A 158 6.09 5.05 -8.48
C GLY A 158 7.42 4.66 -9.10
N LEU A 159 8.33 5.61 -9.26
CA LEU A 159 9.58 5.44 -9.98
C LEU A 159 10.78 5.64 -9.06
N ALA A 160 11.82 4.84 -9.27
CA ALA A 160 13.16 5.16 -8.81
C ALA A 160 14.14 4.95 -9.98
N VAL A 161 15.02 5.93 -10.17
CA VAL A 161 15.93 6.04 -11.31
C VAL A 161 17.34 6.30 -10.80
N ILE A 162 18.31 5.57 -11.34
CA ILE A 162 19.75 5.81 -11.16
C ILE A 162 20.41 6.06 -12.51
N CYS A 163 21.46 6.86 -12.50
CA CYS A 163 22.31 7.15 -13.65
C CYS A 163 23.77 6.85 -13.29
N SER A 164 24.51 6.15 -14.16
CA SER A 164 25.94 5.89 -13.97
C SER A 164 26.79 7.17 -13.92
N ASP A 165 26.39 8.18 -14.70
CA ASP A 165 27.08 9.46 -14.79
C ASP A 165 26.85 10.33 -13.53
N GLU A 166 25.82 10.03 -12.73
CA GLU A 166 25.48 10.72 -11.48
C GLU A 166 25.35 9.73 -10.30
N PRO A 167 26.46 9.10 -9.86
CA PRO A 167 26.46 7.95 -8.98
C PRO A 167 26.22 8.27 -7.48
N ASP A 168 25.85 9.51 -7.18
CA ASP A 168 25.65 10.03 -5.82
C ASP A 168 24.17 10.28 -5.48
N LYS A 169 23.24 10.01 -6.40
CA LYS A 169 21.81 10.30 -6.21
C LYS A 169 20.86 9.27 -6.84
N ILE A 170 19.65 9.23 -6.31
CA ILE A 170 18.48 8.59 -6.91
C ILE A 170 17.45 9.67 -7.21
N VAL A 171 16.81 9.59 -8.37
CA VAL A 171 15.60 10.37 -8.65
C VAL A 171 14.38 9.49 -8.46
N VAL A 172 13.42 9.97 -7.68
CA VAL A 172 12.17 9.27 -7.42
C VAL A 172 10.98 10.13 -7.79
N ALA A 173 9.89 9.52 -8.22
CA ALA A 173 8.67 10.25 -8.56
C ALA A 173 7.42 9.43 -8.31
N ARG A 174 6.34 10.10 -7.92
CA ARG A 174 5.06 9.46 -7.56
C ARG A 174 3.88 10.06 -8.32
N LEU A 175 3.02 9.19 -8.81
CA LEU A 175 1.64 9.47 -9.22
C LEU A 175 0.80 8.20 -9.00
N GLY A 176 0.00 8.15 -7.93
CA GLY A 176 -0.90 7.04 -7.62
C GLY A 176 -0.25 5.84 -6.94
N SER A 177 1.00 5.47 -7.24
CA SER A 177 1.71 4.39 -6.55
C SER A 177 2.59 4.93 -5.41
N PRO A 178 2.49 4.38 -4.19
CA PRO A 178 3.17 4.94 -3.02
C PRO A 178 4.69 4.86 -3.12
N LEU A 179 5.35 5.92 -2.63
CA LEU A 179 6.80 6.00 -2.42
C LEU A 179 7.10 6.77 -1.14
N VAL A 180 8.13 6.33 -0.44
CA VAL A 180 8.59 6.87 0.82
C VAL A 180 10.10 6.97 0.84
N ILE A 181 10.62 8.10 1.33
CA ILE A 181 12.04 8.36 1.56
C ILE A 181 12.31 8.18 3.05
N GLY A 182 13.24 7.30 3.42
CA GLY A 182 13.70 7.09 4.78
C GLY A 182 15.05 7.74 5.03
N LYS A 183 15.16 8.52 6.11
CA LYS A 183 16.42 9.13 6.54
C LYS A 183 17.12 8.24 7.55
N ALA A 184 18.26 7.66 7.19
CA ALA A 184 19.09 6.86 8.10
C ALA A 184 20.33 7.66 8.55
N ASN A 185 21.12 7.08 9.46
CA ASN A 185 22.32 7.76 10.00
C ASN A 185 23.44 7.99 8.97
N HIS A 186 23.52 7.15 7.93
CA HIS A 186 24.66 7.12 7.00
C HIS A 186 24.24 7.16 5.53
N GLY A 187 23.00 7.55 5.23
CA GLY A 187 22.49 7.59 3.87
C GLY A 187 20.98 7.67 3.81
N MET A 188 20.45 7.62 2.60
CA MET A 188 19.02 7.66 2.33
C MET A 188 18.53 6.33 1.79
N LEU A 189 17.29 6.00 2.13
CA LEU A 189 16.60 4.83 1.64
C LEU A 189 15.31 5.25 0.95
N ILE A 190 14.91 4.46 -0.03
CA ILE A 190 13.67 4.64 -0.76
C ILE A 190 12.91 3.33 -0.68
N ALA A 191 11.60 3.38 -0.47
CA ALA A 191 10.77 2.21 -0.65
C ALA A 191 9.37 2.57 -1.16
N SER A 192 8.67 1.59 -1.72
CA SER A 192 7.23 1.71 -1.97
C SER A 192 6.36 1.48 -0.71
N ASP A 193 6.97 0.96 0.36
CA ASP A 193 6.35 0.79 1.67
C ASP A 193 7.41 0.94 2.77
N ALA A 194 7.09 1.73 3.80
CA ALA A 194 7.99 2.01 4.91
C ALA A 194 8.41 0.77 5.70
N VAL A 195 7.67 -0.33 5.62
CA VAL A 195 8.04 -1.61 6.23
C VAL A 195 9.41 -2.11 5.74
N ALA A 196 9.79 -1.81 4.50
CA ALA A 196 11.11 -2.16 3.96
C ALA A 196 12.25 -1.37 4.65
N LEU A 197 11.93 -0.19 5.20
CA LEU A 197 12.89 0.73 5.79
C LEU A 197 13.06 0.54 7.30
N ALA A 198 12.10 -0.13 7.95
CA ALA A 198 11.97 -0.21 9.40
C ALA A 198 13.21 -0.71 10.16
N ARG A 199 14.09 -1.52 9.53
CA ARG A 199 15.35 -1.97 10.16
C ARG A 199 16.42 -0.88 10.24
N HIS A 200 16.33 0.13 9.40
CA HIS A 200 17.37 1.14 9.21
C HIS A 200 16.93 2.52 9.69
N THR A 201 15.63 2.81 9.61
CA THR A 201 15.07 4.07 10.10
C THR A 201 13.58 3.96 10.36
N ASN A 202 13.10 4.77 11.30
CA ASN A 202 11.69 5.06 11.51
C ASN A 202 11.30 6.48 11.06
N GLN A 203 12.27 7.28 10.60
CA GLN A 203 12.08 8.64 10.13
C GLN A 203 11.86 8.63 8.62
N VAL A 204 10.67 9.02 8.19
CA VAL A 204 10.29 8.94 6.78
C VAL A 204 9.60 10.21 6.27
N VAL A 205 9.63 10.39 4.96
CA VAL A 205 8.86 11.38 4.22
C VAL A 205 8.09 10.64 3.12
N PHE A 206 6.77 10.70 3.17
CA PHE A 206 5.92 10.18 2.10
C PHE A 206 5.85 11.22 0.99
N LEU A 207 6.13 10.80 -0.24
CA LEU A 207 5.86 11.64 -1.40
C LEU A 207 4.36 11.69 -1.66
N GLU A 208 3.86 12.82 -2.12
CA GLU A 208 2.50 12.97 -2.63
C GLU A 208 2.45 12.80 -4.16
N ASP A 209 1.24 12.73 -4.71
CA ASP A 209 1.06 12.63 -6.16
C ASP A 209 1.61 13.86 -6.87
N LYS A 210 2.28 13.62 -8.00
CA LYS A 210 3.02 14.58 -8.83
C LYS A 210 4.28 15.17 -8.19
N GLU A 211 4.75 14.60 -7.08
CA GLU A 211 6.04 14.97 -6.51
C GLU A 211 7.17 14.15 -7.15
N ILE A 212 8.28 14.84 -7.41
CA ILE A 212 9.56 14.31 -7.84
C ILE A 212 10.61 14.73 -6.81
N ALA A 213 11.51 13.82 -6.43
CA ALA A 213 12.58 14.10 -5.51
C ALA A 213 13.94 13.64 -6.03
N LYS A 214 14.95 14.49 -5.80
CA LYS A 214 16.37 14.15 -5.95
C LYS A 214 16.89 13.79 -4.56
N VAL A 215 17.37 12.56 -4.39
CA VAL A 215 17.79 12.02 -3.09
C VAL A 215 19.28 11.71 -3.15
N SER A 216 20.06 12.42 -2.35
CA SER A 216 21.51 12.24 -2.20
C SER A 216 21.85 11.62 -0.84
N ALA A 217 23.12 11.51 -0.48
CA ALA A 217 23.57 10.93 0.79
C ALA A 217 23.00 11.64 2.03
N ASP A 218 23.07 12.98 2.04
CA ASP A 218 22.82 13.79 3.24
C ASP A 218 21.51 14.59 3.17
N GLU A 219 21.05 14.84 1.95
CA GLU A 219 19.89 15.69 1.67
C GLU A 219 18.99 15.08 0.59
N PHE A 220 17.76 15.58 0.55
CA PHE A 220 16.86 15.35 -0.55
C PHE A 220 16.11 16.64 -0.84
N TYR A 221 15.74 16.78 -2.10
CA TYR A 221 15.06 17.94 -2.65
C TYR A 221 13.76 17.47 -3.30
N ILE A 222 12.64 18.14 -3.04
CA ILE A 222 11.33 17.75 -3.57
C ILE A 222 10.70 18.93 -4.34
N GLU A 223 10.26 18.65 -5.56
CA GLU A 223 9.45 19.53 -6.39
C GLU A 223 8.20 18.81 -6.87
N THR A 224 7.21 19.56 -7.32
CA THR A 224 6.16 19.02 -8.19
C THR A 224 6.65 18.95 -9.64
N ILE A 225 5.95 18.17 -10.49
CA ILE A 225 6.21 18.12 -11.94
C ILE A 225 6.09 19.51 -12.59
N GLU A 226 5.29 20.40 -12.00
CA GLU A 226 5.13 21.81 -12.37
C GLU A 226 6.21 22.74 -11.76
N LYS A 227 7.32 22.19 -11.23
CA LYS A 227 8.47 22.91 -10.68
C LYS A 227 8.16 23.78 -9.47
N THR A 228 7.19 23.35 -8.66
CA THR A 228 6.90 24.01 -7.38
C THR A 228 7.65 23.31 -6.26
N MET A 229 8.45 24.06 -5.50
CA MET A 229 9.17 23.58 -4.32
C MET A 229 8.21 23.05 -3.25
N VAL A 230 8.51 21.86 -2.72
CA VAL A 230 7.72 21.21 -1.66
C VAL A 230 8.53 21.17 -0.36
N THR A 231 7.90 21.57 0.74
CA THR A 231 8.49 21.40 2.08
C THR A 231 8.17 20.00 2.61
N PRO A 232 9.16 19.14 2.85
CA PRO A 232 8.92 17.77 3.28
C PRO A 232 8.38 17.68 4.71
N LYS A 233 7.43 16.77 4.93
CA LYS A 233 6.86 16.47 6.24
C LYS A 233 7.48 15.20 6.80
N LEU A 234 8.44 15.37 7.71
CA LEU A 234 9.06 14.24 8.42
C LEU A 234 8.05 13.59 9.37
N GLN A 235 7.90 12.27 9.26
CA GLN A 235 7.04 11.45 10.11
C GLN A 235 7.87 10.37 10.79
N ILE A 236 7.48 10.01 12.02
CA ILE A 236 8.05 8.89 12.75
C ILE A 236 7.04 7.74 12.70
N ILE A 237 7.45 6.61 12.13
CA ILE A 237 6.62 5.40 12.06
C ILE A 237 6.90 4.52 13.28
N ASP A 238 5.86 3.89 13.80
CA ASP A 238 5.98 2.88 14.84
C ASP A 238 6.61 1.60 14.25
N THR A 239 7.91 1.41 14.49
CA THR A 239 8.74 0.34 13.91
C THR A 239 8.80 -0.91 14.77
N ASP A 240 7.68 -1.39 15.30
CA ASP A 240 7.66 -2.67 16.04
C ASP A 240 7.88 -3.85 15.07
N ILE A 241 9.15 -4.07 14.68
CA ILE A 241 9.61 -5.06 13.67
C ILE A 241 9.14 -6.47 14.02
N GLN A 242 8.96 -6.78 15.31
CA GLN A 242 8.48 -8.08 15.77
C GLN A 242 7.09 -8.40 15.21
N ARG A 243 6.24 -7.39 14.98
CA ARG A 243 4.90 -7.58 14.40
C ARG A 243 4.94 -8.06 12.95
N ILE A 244 6.05 -7.86 12.25
CA ILE A 244 6.25 -8.12 10.82
C ILE A 244 6.96 -9.47 10.58
N GLU A 245 7.43 -10.13 11.63
CA GLU A 245 8.07 -11.45 11.52
C GLU A 245 7.06 -12.59 11.75
N LYS A 246 7.39 -13.82 11.33
CA LYS A 246 6.51 -14.98 11.52
C LYS A 246 6.39 -15.43 12.98
N GLY A 247 7.24 -14.97 13.89
CA GLY A 247 7.10 -15.22 15.33
C GLY A 247 6.97 -16.68 15.75
N GLY A 248 7.62 -17.60 15.03
CA GLY A 248 7.55 -19.05 15.30
C GLY A 248 6.42 -19.81 14.58
N PHE A 249 5.57 -19.13 13.81
CA PHE A 249 4.57 -19.78 12.95
C PHE A 249 5.14 -20.17 11.57
N ASP A 250 4.60 -21.23 10.97
CA ASP A 250 5.03 -21.69 9.64
C ASP A 250 4.69 -20.67 8.52
N HIS A 251 3.54 -20.00 8.66
CA HIS A 251 2.98 -19.10 7.66
C HIS A 251 2.50 -17.80 8.31
N PHE A 252 2.59 -16.67 7.59
CA PHE A 252 2.02 -15.40 8.02
C PHE A 252 0.51 -15.51 8.23
N MET A 253 -0.22 -16.13 7.30
CA MET A 253 -1.67 -16.33 7.44
C MET A 253 -2.04 -17.08 8.72
N LEU A 254 -1.26 -18.10 9.12
CA LEU A 254 -1.51 -18.82 10.38
C LEU A 254 -1.26 -17.90 11.58
N LYS A 255 -0.12 -17.18 11.61
CA LYS A 255 0.15 -16.17 12.65
C LYS A 255 -1.01 -15.19 12.77
N GLU A 256 -1.45 -14.63 11.65
CA GLU A 256 -2.46 -13.57 11.59
C GLU A 256 -3.85 -14.08 12.01
N ILE A 257 -4.22 -15.32 11.67
CA ILE A 257 -5.43 -15.98 12.20
C ILE A 257 -5.36 -16.08 13.72
N MET A 258 -4.20 -16.49 14.26
CA MET A 258 -4.00 -16.67 15.70
C MET A 258 -3.90 -15.34 16.47
N GLU A 259 -3.53 -14.25 15.79
CA GLU A 259 -3.48 -12.89 16.36
C GLU A 259 -4.85 -12.23 16.51
N GLN A 260 -5.90 -12.74 15.86
CA GLN A 260 -7.24 -12.13 15.84
C GLN A 260 -7.81 -11.74 17.21
N PRO A 261 -7.68 -12.56 18.29
CA PRO A 261 -8.15 -12.15 19.61
C PRO A 261 -7.49 -10.85 20.08
N GLN A 262 -6.17 -10.75 19.93
CA GLN A 262 -5.44 -9.57 20.38
C GLN A 262 -5.73 -8.36 19.49
N VAL A 263 -5.80 -8.57 18.18
CA VAL A 263 -6.15 -7.54 17.20
C VAL A 263 -7.52 -6.92 17.47
N ILE A 264 -8.53 -7.74 17.74
CA ILE A 264 -9.87 -7.22 18.06
C ILE A 264 -9.88 -6.53 19.42
N ARG A 265 -9.12 -7.04 20.42
CA ARG A 265 -8.92 -6.30 21.68
C ARG A 265 -8.37 -4.92 21.43
N ASP A 266 -7.36 -4.78 20.58
CA ASP A 266 -6.73 -3.49 20.27
C ASP A 266 -7.66 -2.59 19.44
N ALA A 267 -8.46 -3.16 18.53
CA ALA A 267 -9.47 -2.44 17.75
C ALA A 267 -10.63 -1.87 18.60
N VAL A 268 -10.92 -2.48 19.76
CA VAL A 268 -12.02 -2.09 20.67
C VAL A 268 -11.52 -1.27 21.87
N ARG A 269 -10.26 -1.47 22.30
CA ARG A 269 -9.70 -0.86 23.52
C ARG A 269 -9.88 0.66 23.52
N GLY A 270 -10.46 1.17 24.59
CA GLY A 270 -10.65 2.62 24.80
C GLY A 270 -11.70 3.27 23.90
N ARG A 271 -12.46 2.48 23.12
CA ARG A 271 -13.50 2.95 22.18
C ARG A 271 -14.92 2.62 22.62
N LEU A 272 -15.11 2.10 23.84
CA LEU A 272 -16.42 1.90 24.45
C LEU A 272 -16.61 2.92 25.57
N ASP A 273 -17.73 3.63 25.53
CA ASP A 273 -18.22 4.52 26.58
C ASP A 273 -19.31 3.78 27.36
N TRP A 274 -18.91 3.22 28.50
CA TRP A 274 -19.78 2.45 29.39
C TRP A 274 -20.84 3.30 30.08
N GLU A 275 -20.51 4.56 30.36
CA GLU A 275 -21.41 5.47 31.07
C GLU A 275 -22.62 5.78 30.18
N ASN A 276 -22.37 6.14 28.92
CA ASN A 276 -23.41 6.51 27.95
C ASN A 276 -23.92 5.34 27.09
N GLY A 277 -23.33 4.14 27.26
CA GLY A 277 -23.69 2.94 26.52
C GLY A 277 -23.47 3.11 25.01
N THR A 278 -22.36 3.71 24.60
CA THR A 278 -22.07 3.99 23.18
C THR A 278 -20.61 3.71 22.84
N ALA A 279 -20.22 3.91 21.58
CA ALA A 279 -18.83 3.86 21.16
C ALA A 279 -18.21 5.27 21.11
N ARG A 280 -16.90 5.34 21.29
CA ARG A 280 -16.10 6.56 21.13
C ARG A 280 -15.12 6.37 19.97
N LEU A 281 -15.35 7.13 18.89
CA LEU A 281 -14.60 7.07 17.65
C LEU A 281 -14.17 8.49 17.26
N ASP A 282 -13.17 9.02 17.95
CA ASP A 282 -12.77 10.44 17.87
C ASP A 282 -12.45 10.92 16.44
N GLY A 283 -11.94 10.03 15.59
CA GLY A 283 -11.69 10.33 14.17
C GLY A 283 -12.96 10.60 13.35
N LEU A 284 -14.14 10.40 13.91
CA LEU A 284 -15.44 10.72 13.32
C LEU A 284 -16.10 11.97 13.94
N ASP A 285 -15.56 12.50 15.04
CA ASP A 285 -16.24 13.57 15.80
C ASP A 285 -16.38 14.87 15.00
N ILE A 286 -15.47 15.15 14.08
CA ILE A 286 -15.55 16.32 13.21
C ILE A 286 -16.82 16.31 12.32
N HIS A 287 -17.36 15.10 12.06
CA HIS A 287 -18.58 14.86 11.27
C HIS A 287 -19.73 14.35 12.14
N ARG A 288 -19.72 14.60 13.45
CA ARG A 288 -20.75 14.11 14.37
C ARG A 288 -22.16 14.58 14.00
N GLU A 289 -22.32 15.81 13.51
CA GLU A 289 -23.60 16.33 13.04
C GLU A 289 -24.07 15.65 11.74
N ASP A 290 -23.15 15.36 10.81
CA ASP A 290 -23.46 14.62 9.59
C ASP A 290 -23.94 13.21 9.93
N LEU A 291 -23.24 12.51 10.84
CA LEU A 291 -23.63 11.19 11.33
C LEU A 291 -24.97 11.20 12.07
N ARG A 292 -25.31 12.29 12.75
CA ARG A 292 -26.62 12.45 13.40
C ARG A 292 -27.74 12.62 12.38
N ARG A 293 -27.49 13.35 11.29
CA ARG A 293 -28.46 13.68 10.25
C ARG A 293 -28.50 12.68 9.10
N VAL A 294 -27.57 11.73 9.08
CA VAL A 294 -27.44 10.75 8.00
C VAL A 294 -28.77 10.05 7.73
N GLU A 295 -29.11 9.98 6.44
CA GLU A 295 -30.31 9.34 5.91
C GLU A 295 -29.96 8.10 5.08
N LYS A 296 -28.73 8.01 4.58
CA LYS A 296 -28.23 6.88 3.80
C LYS A 296 -26.73 6.70 4.02
N ILE A 297 -26.30 5.45 4.16
CA ILE A 297 -24.88 5.10 4.21
C ILE A 297 -24.50 4.29 2.97
N ILE A 298 -23.34 4.57 2.41
CA ILE A 298 -22.74 3.77 1.34
C ILE A 298 -21.42 3.20 1.85
N ILE A 299 -21.23 1.89 1.76
CA ILE A 299 -19.96 1.24 2.10
C ILE A 299 -19.26 0.84 0.80
N LEU A 300 -18.05 1.39 0.61
CA LEU A 300 -17.22 1.16 -0.56
C LEU A 300 -16.04 0.26 -0.18
N GLY A 301 -15.85 -0.83 -0.93
CA GLY A 301 -14.73 -1.73 -0.71
C GLY A 301 -14.50 -2.68 -1.88
N CYS A 302 -13.41 -3.45 -1.81
CA CYS A 302 -13.10 -4.50 -2.77
C CYS A 302 -12.70 -5.78 -2.03
N GLY A 303 -13.02 -6.95 -2.61
CA GLY A 303 -12.66 -8.26 -2.05
C GLY A 303 -13.14 -8.44 -0.61
N THR A 304 -12.26 -8.87 0.29
CA THR A 304 -12.59 -9.11 1.70
C THR A 304 -13.16 -7.88 2.43
N SER A 305 -12.73 -6.66 2.08
CA SER A 305 -13.27 -5.43 2.69
C SER A 305 -14.71 -5.13 2.25
N TYR A 306 -15.10 -5.54 1.03
CA TYR A 306 -16.50 -5.50 0.59
C TYR A 306 -17.37 -6.47 1.41
N TYR A 307 -16.88 -7.69 1.67
CA TYR A 307 -17.60 -8.65 2.52
C TYR A 307 -17.74 -8.19 3.98
N ALA A 308 -16.75 -7.46 4.52
CA ALA A 308 -16.91 -6.82 5.83
C ALA A 308 -18.03 -5.76 5.79
N GLY A 309 -18.10 -4.99 4.70
CA GLY A 309 -19.18 -4.04 4.44
C GLY A 309 -20.56 -4.69 4.42
N LEU A 310 -20.72 -5.85 3.77
CA LEU A 310 -21.98 -6.61 3.77
C LEU A 310 -22.41 -6.99 5.19
N ILE A 311 -21.48 -7.35 6.08
CA ILE A 311 -21.83 -7.60 7.49
C ILE A 311 -22.21 -6.29 8.19
N GLY A 312 -21.49 -5.20 7.89
CA GLY A 312 -21.75 -3.86 8.41
C GLY A 312 -23.13 -3.31 8.05
N GLU A 313 -23.63 -3.60 6.85
CA GLU A 313 -24.99 -3.27 6.40
C GLU A 313 -26.04 -3.79 7.37
N TYR A 314 -26.07 -5.11 7.63
CA TYR A 314 -27.02 -5.69 8.58
C TYR A 314 -26.89 -5.10 9.98
N ILE A 315 -25.67 -4.88 10.46
CA ILE A 315 -25.41 -4.31 11.79
C ILE A 315 -25.99 -2.89 11.89
N ILE A 316 -25.68 -2.03 10.93
CA ILE A 316 -26.07 -0.61 10.96
C ILE A 316 -27.58 -0.47 10.73
N GLU A 317 -28.16 -1.20 9.79
CA GLU A 317 -29.60 -1.17 9.55
C GLU A 317 -30.37 -1.62 10.79
N GLN A 318 -29.94 -2.71 11.43
CA GLN A 318 -30.60 -3.24 12.62
C GLN A 318 -30.47 -2.30 13.83
N LEU A 319 -29.30 -1.69 14.03
CA LEU A 319 -29.04 -0.87 15.21
C LEU A 319 -29.54 0.56 15.07
N ALA A 320 -29.47 1.14 13.87
CA ALA A 320 -29.71 2.57 13.66
C ALA A 320 -30.88 2.89 12.72
N ASN A 321 -31.43 1.87 12.04
CA ASN A 321 -32.52 2.03 11.06
C ASN A 321 -32.17 3.04 9.96
N ILE A 322 -30.92 2.99 9.47
CA ILE A 322 -30.41 3.81 8.36
C ILE A 322 -30.16 2.86 7.18
N PRO A 323 -30.78 3.08 6.00
CA PRO A 323 -30.49 2.30 4.80
C PRO A 323 -29.00 2.28 4.46
N VAL A 324 -28.44 1.10 4.22
CA VAL A 324 -27.04 0.92 3.83
C VAL A 324 -26.96 0.28 2.46
N GLU A 325 -26.10 0.80 1.58
CA GLU A 325 -25.74 0.15 0.32
C GLU A 325 -24.26 -0.24 0.34
N VAL A 326 -23.96 -1.49 0.00
CA VAL A 326 -22.57 -1.97 -0.08
C VAL A 326 -22.20 -2.19 -1.55
N GLU A 327 -21.17 -1.49 -1.99
CA GLU A 327 -20.84 -1.35 -3.41
C GLU A 327 -19.40 -1.75 -3.67
N TYR A 328 -19.19 -2.53 -4.74
CA TYR A 328 -17.86 -2.80 -5.25
C TYR A 328 -17.26 -1.50 -5.80
N GLY A 329 -16.07 -1.12 -5.30
CA GLY A 329 -15.41 0.11 -5.73
C GLY A 329 -15.20 0.20 -7.25
N SER A 330 -14.93 -0.94 -7.89
CA SER A 330 -14.73 -1.03 -9.35
C SER A 330 -16.00 -0.70 -10.14
N GLU A 331 -17.18 -1.12 -9.67
CA GLU A 331 -18.45 -0.81 -10.35
C GLU A 331 -18.91 0.61 -10.04
N PHE A 332 -18.75 1.04 -8.78
CA PHE A 332 -19.21 2.33 -8.31
C PHE A 332 -18.53 3.49 -9.04
N ARG A 333 -17.22 3.39 -9.30
CA ARG A 333 -16.43 4.45 -9.95
C ARG A 333 -16.78 4.69 -11.42
N TYR A 334 -17.37 3.71 -12.11
CA TYR A 334 -17.69 3.80 -13.55
C TYR A 334 -19.17 4.04 -13.83
N ARG A 335 -20.03 3.97 -12.82
CA ARG A 335 -21.44 4.36 -12.94
C ARG A 335 -21.66 5.81 -12.56
N ASN A 336 -22.87 6.31 -12.76
CA ASN A 336 -23.32 7.61 -12.29
C ASN A 336 -24.10 7.42 -10.96
N PRO A 337 -23.44 7.26 -9.79
CA PRO A 337 -24.14 6.90 -8.56
C PRO A 337 -25.07 8.03 -8.10
N VAL A 338 -26.21 7.66 -7.54
CA VAL A 338 -27.21 8.59 -7.00
C VAL A 338 -26.85 8.88 -5.55
N ILE A 339 -26.26 10.05 -5.31
CA ILE A 339 -25.90 10.54 -3.97
C ILE A 339 -26.95 11.56 -3.55
N GLY A 340 -27.72 11.22 -2.50
CA GLY A 340 -28.72 12.10 -1.91
C GLY A 340 -28.12 13.07 -0.90
N LYS A 341 -28.94 14.00 -0.42
CA LYS A 341 -28.58 14.82 0.75
C LYS A 341 -28.35 13.92 1.97
N ASN A 342 -27.49 14.34 2.90
CA ASN A 342 -27.20 13.60 4.13
C ASN A 342 -26.72 12.16 3.88
N THR A 343 -25.94 11.93 2.82
CA THR A 343 -25.31 10.64 2.52
C THR A 343 -23.90 10.61 3.10
N VAL A 344 -23.58 9.55 3.86
CA VAL A 344 -22.22 9.29 4.34
C VAL A 344 -21.65 8.06 3.62
N ALA A 345 -20.45 8.17 3.09
CA ALA A 345 -19.74 7.05 2.46
C ALA A 345 -18.58 6.59 3.35
N PHE A 346 -18.51 5.29 3.65
CA PHE A 346 -17.38 4.65 4.30
C PHE A 346 -16.52 3.92 3.27
N ALA A 347 -15.26 4.32 3.11
CA ALA A 347 -14.28 3.59 2.30
C ALA A 347 -13.49 2.61 3.17
N ILE A 348 -13.71 1.31 2.97
CA ILE A 348 -13.05 0.24 3.75
C ILE A 348 -11.89 -0.34 2.94
N SER A 349 -10.67 -0.24 3.48
CA SER A 349 -9.49 -0.83 2.86
C SER A 349 -8.43 -1.16 3.89
N GLN A 350 -7.93 -2.41 3.89
CA GLN A 350 -6.81 -2.81 4.74
C GLN A 350 -5.57 -1.98 4.41
N SER A 351 -5.18 -1.91 3.14
CA SER A 351 -3.96 -1.20 2.73
C SER A 351 -4.14 0.31 2.72
N GLY A 352 -5.38 0.78 2.51
CA GLY A 352 -5.67 2.18 2.25
C GLY A 352 -5.15 2.69 0.90
N GLU A 353 -4.76 1.78 0.01
CA GLU A 353 -4.17 2.05 -1.32
C GLU A 353 -4.92 1.32 -2.45
N THR A 354 -6.07 0.70 -2.16
CA THR A 354 -6.88 0.00 -3.17
C THR A 354 -7.44 1.02 -4.16
N ILE A 355 -6.90 1.06 -5.38
CA ILE A 355 -7.19 2.07 -6.40
C ILE A 355 -8.69 2.19 -6.68
N ASP A 356 -9.41 1.08 -6.82
CA ASP A 356 -10.85 1.13 -7.11
C ASP A 356 -11.67 1.67 -5.94
N THR A 357 -11.29 1.34 -4.70
CA THR A 357 -11.91 1.93 -3.50
C THR A 357 -11.60 3.42 -3.39
N LEU A 358 -10.35 3.82 -3.65
CA LEU A 358 -9.94 5.23 -3.65
C LEU A 358 -10.67 6.04 -4.73
N ALA A 359 -10.80 5.51 -5.94
CA ALA A 359 -11.51 6.16 -7.03
C ALA A 359 -13.01 6.29 -6.73
N ALA A 360 -13.64 5.26 -6.19
CA ALA A 360 -15.03 5.31 -5.75
C ALA A 360 -15.25 6.33 -4.63
N MET A 361 -14.33 6.39 -3.67
CA MET A 361 -14.32 7.36 -2.58
C MET A 361 -14.28 8.81 -3.09
N ARG A 362 -13.35 9.09 -4.01
CA ARG A 362 -13.22 10.40 -4.69
C ARG A 362 -14.49 10.76 -5.45
N GLU A 363 -15.11 9.79 -6.14
CA GLU A 363 -16.37 10.00 -6.88
C GLU A 363 -17.55 10.31 -5.94
N ALA A 364 -17.68 9.59 -4.84
CA ALA A 364 -18.70 9.87 -3.82
C ALA A 364 -18.54 11.29 -3.25
N LYS A 365 -17.30 11.69 -2.94
CA LYS A 365 -16.96 13.04 -2.46
C LYS A 365 -17.30 14.11 -3.49
N ARG A 366 -16.94 13.89 -4.77
CA ARG A 366 -17.24 14.80 -5.88
C ARG A 366 -18.75 15.06 -6.03
N LYS A 367 -19.57 14.07 -5.69
CA LYS A 367 -21.05 14.16 -5.71
C LYS A 367 -21.67 14.64 -4.41
N GLY A 368 -20.86 15.02 -3.41
CA GLY A 368 -21.32 15.68 -2.19
C GLY A 368 -21.65 14.75 -1.03
N ALA A 369 -21.23 13.48 -1.05
CA ALA A 369 -21.26 12.66 0.16
C ALA A 369 -20.15 13.10 1.13
N THR A 370 -20.41 13.02 2.44
CA THR A 370 -19.35 13.05 3.46
C THR A 370 -18.59 11.74 3.41
N VAL A 371 -17.26 11.77 3.30
CA VAL A 371 -16.48 10.55 3.06
C VAL A 371 -15.50 10.24 4.18
N LEU A 372 -15.64 9.05 4.76
CA LEU A 372 -14.92 8.59 5.95
C LEU A 372 -14.16 7.28 5.66
N GLY A 373 -12.94 7.16 6.16
CA GLY A 373 -12.09 5.99 5.94
C GLY A 373 -12.16 4.95 7.07
N ILE A 374 -12.20 3.67 6.74
CA ILE A 374 -11.95 2.56 7.67
C ILE A 374 -10.69 1.84 7.19
N CYS A 375 -9.54 2.18 7.79
CA CYS A 375 -8.21 1.79 7.30
C CYS A 375 -7.37 1.09 8.35
N ASN A 376 -6.35 0.34 7.93
CA ASN A 376 -5.37 -0.24 8.86
C ASN A 376 -4.05 0.52 8.87
N VAL A 377 -3.60 1.01 7.71
CA VAL A 377 -2.30 1.65 7.52
C VAL A 377 -2.43 3.15 7.80
N VAL A 378 -1.68 3.64 8.80
CA VAL A 378 -1.63 5.06 9.14
C VAL A 378 -0.99 5.84 8.01
N GLY A 379 -1.61 6.96 7.64
CA GLY A 379 -1.11 7.83 6.60
C GLY A 379 -1.22 7.26 5.19
N SER A 380 -2.00 6.20 4.96
CA SER A 380 -2.33 5.71 3.61
C SER A 380 -3.14 6.74 2.81
N THR A 381 -3.17 6.62 1.49
CA THR A 381 -3.82 7.59 0.60
C THR A 381 -5.31 7.77 0.90
N ILE A 382 -6.06 6.67 1.11
CA ILE A 382 -7.47 6.73 1.55
C ILE A 382 -7.59 7.47 2.89
N ALA A 383 -6.70 7.21 3.85
CA ALA A 383 -6.76 7.85 5.16
C ALA A 383 -6.42 9.35 5.10
N ARG A 384 -5.51 9.78 4.21
CA ARG A 384 -5.15 11.19 4.00
C ARG A 384 -6.25 11.97 3.28
N GLU A 385 -6.96 11.35 2.34
CA GLU A 385 -7.96 12.03 1.51
C GLU A 385 -9.39 11.97 2.06
N SER A 386 -9.67 11.05 2.99
CA SER A 386 -10.91 11.01 3.76
C SER A 386 -11.03 12.23 4.67
N GLU A 387 -12.26 12.64 4.98
CA GLU A 387 -12.54 13.81 5.83
C GLU A 387 -12.53 13.45 7.33
N GLY A 388 -12.50 12.15 7.63
CA GLY A 388 -12.34 11.56 8.94
C GLY A 388 -12.24 10.04 8.80
N GLY A 389 -12.16 9.31 9.90
CA GLY A 389 -12.12 7.86 9.81
C GLY A 389 -11.79 7.12 11.09
N VAL A 390 -11.69 5.80 10.97
CA VAL A 390 -11.34 4.89 12.06
C VAL A 390 -10.23 3.95 11.61
N TYR A 391 -9.14 3.92 12.39
CA TYR A 391 -8.12 2.90 12.21
C TYR A 391 -8.53 1.58 12.88
N ILE A 392 -8.42 0.46 12.17
CA ILE A 392 -8.78 -0.86 12.71
C ILE A 392 -7.71 -1.44 13.64
N HIS A 393 -6.48 -0.88 13.63
CA HIS A 393 -5.35 -1.29 14.47
C HIS A 393 -5.04 -2.80 14.43
N ALA A 394 -5.19 -3.45 13.28
CA ALA A 394 -4.83 -4.87 13.12
C ALA A 394 -3.31 -5.10 13.05
N GLY A 395 -2.53 -4.02 12.99
CA GLY A 395 -1.10 -4.08 12.69
C GLY A 395 -0.84 -4.59 11.27
N PRO A 396 0.43 -4.73 10.86
CA PRO A 396 0.78 -5.19 9.52
C PRO A 396 0.18 -6.57 9.23
N GLU A 397 -0.49 -6.72 8.07
CA GLU A 397 -0.99 -7.99 7.54
C GLU A 397 -0.18 -8.28 6.26
N ILE A 398 0.63 -9.34 6.33
CA ILE A 398 1.60 -9.78 5.33
C ILE A 398 1.03 -10.93 4.50
N GLY A 399 0.15 -11.76 5.08
CA GLY A 399 -0.59 -12.76 4.34
C GLY A 399 -1.41 -12.15 3.20
N VAL A 400 -1.37 -12.78 2.02
CA VAL A 400 -2.13 -12.30 0.85
C VAL A 400 -3.64 -12.38 1.09
N ALA A 401 -4.10 -13.46 1.74
CA ALA A 401 -5.49 -13.60 2.15
C ALA A 401 -5.73 -12.85 3.45
N SER A 402 -6.64 -11.87 3.43
CA SER A 402 -6.95 -11.07 4.62
C SER A 402 -7.67 -11.91 5.67
N THR A 403 -7.24 -11.77 6.93
CA THR A 403 -7.75 -12.54 8.07
C THR A 403 -8.07 -11.63 9.25
N LYS A 404 -7.04 -11.13 9.95
CA LYS A 404 -7.19 -10.23 11.09
C LYS A 404 -7.70 -8.85 10.70
N ALA A 405 -7.39 -8.36 9.49
CA ALA A 405 -7.95 -7.10 9.05
C ALA A 405 -9.46 -7.21 8.80
N PHE A 406 -9.94 -8.32 8.24
CA PHE A 406 -11.39 -8.58 8.08
C PHE A 406 -12.12 -8.57 9.43
N SER A 407 -11.65 -9.34 10.40
CA SER A 407 -12.32 -9.41 11.70
C SER A 407 -12.22 -8.10 12.48
N ALA A 408 -11.12 -7.34 12.35
CA ALA A 408 -11.00 -5.99 12.90
C ALA A 408 -11.93 -4.98 12.20
N GLN A 409 -12.11 -5.06 10.88
CA GLN A 409 -13.09 -4.26 10.14
C GLN A 409 -14.51 -4.51 10.65
N VAL A 410 -14.90 -5.77 10.83
CA VAL A 410 -16.21 -6.13 11.39
C VAL A 410 -16.36 -5.62 12.83
N ALA A 411 -15.31 -5.70 13.65
CA ALA A 411 -15.34 -5.15 15.01
C ALA A 411 -15.54 -3.62 15.01
N VAL A 412 -14.86 -2.90 14.12
CA VAL A 412 -15.05 -1.44 13.96
C VAL A 412 -16.45 -1.11 13.42
N LEU A 413 -16.99 -1.90 12.50
CA LEU A 413 -18.36 -1.72 12.01
C LEU A 413 -19.40 -1.93 13.13
N ASN A 414 -19.14 -2.85 14.08
CA ASN A 414 -19.97 -2.97 15.29
C ASN A 414 -19.91 -1.71 16.17
N LEU A 415 -18.72 -1.11 16.33
CA LEU A 415 -18.58 0.16 17.06
C LEU A 415 -19.31 1.31 16.35
N ILE A 416 -19.22 1.40 15.02
CA ILE A 416 -19.93 2.40 14.22
C ILE A 416 -21.45 2.19 14.32
N GLY A 417 -21.92 0.95 14.19
CA GLY A 417 -23.33 0.60 14.36
C GLY A 417 -23.86 0.98 15.74
N LEU A 418 -23.09 0.72 16.81
CA LEU A 418 -23.43 1.12 18.18
C LEU A 418 -23.48 2.65 18.33
N LEU A 419 -22.49 3.37 17.77
CA LEU A 419 -22.47 4.84 17.78
C LEU A 419 -23.71 5.42 17.12
N LEU A 420 -24.02 4.98 15.88
CA LEU A 420 -25.16 5.44 15.11
C LEU A 420 -26.49 5.06 15.77
N GLY A 421 -26.63 3.83 16.27
CA GLY A 421 -27.82 3.38 16.98
C GLY A 421 -28.12 4.25 18.20
N ARG A 422 -27.09 4.65 18.95
CA ARG A 422 -27.21 5.55 20.11
C ARG A 422 -27.53 6.99 19.74
N MET A 423 -27.23 7.42 18.52
CA MET A 423 -27.67 8.72 17.99
C MET A 423 -29.13 8.73 17.55
N LYS A 424 -29.74 7.55 17.36
CA LYS A 424 -31.11 7.39 16.85
C LYS A 424 -32.03 6.80 17.92
N ASN A 425 -32.11 5.47 18.02
CA ASN A 425 -33.21 4.74 18.65
C ASN A 425 -32.77 3.78 19.78
N ILE A 426 -31.48 3.52 19.96
CA ILE A 426 -30.98 2.63 21.01
C ILE A 426 -30.89 3.39 22.34
N SER A 427 -31.42 2.82 23.43
CA SER A 427 -31.32 3.39 24.79
C SER A 427 -29.92 3.18 25.39
N VAL A 428 -29.60 3.86 26.49
CA VAL A 428 -28.33 3.68 27.21
C VAL A 428 -28.14 2.23 27.66
N ASP A 429 -29.17 1.62 28.26
CA ASP A 429 -29.07 0.25 28.78
C ASP A 429 -28.90 -0.79 27.67
N GLN A 430 -29.65 -0.63 26.57
CA GLN A 430 -29.48 -1.49 25.40
C GLN A 430 -28.09 -1.31 24.77
N GLY A 431 -27.60 -0.08 24.73
CA GLY A 431 -26.24 0.24 24.30
C GLY A 431 -25.15 -0.41 25.15
N ARG A 432 -25.34 -0.46 26.48
CA ARG A 432 -24.43 -1.18 27.40
C ARG A 432 -24.42 -2.68 27.13
N ILE A 433 -25.56 -3.29 26.83
CA ILE A 433 -25.65 -4.72 26.44
C ILE A 433 -24.82 -4.98 25.18
N TYR A 434 -24.94 -4.13 24.15
CA TYR A 434 -24.14 -4.25 22.93
C TYR A 434 -22.66 -4.02 23.18
N ALA A 435 -22.30 -3.02 23.99
CA ALA A 435 -20.91 -2.76 24.38
C ALA A 435 -20.30 -3.97 25.10
N GLU A 436 -21.04 -4.61 26.01
CA GLU A 436 -20.61 -5.82 26.71
C GLU A 436 -20.41 -7.00 25.74
N ALA A 437 -21.32 -7.17 24.77
CA ALA A 437 -21.18 -8.20 23.74
C ALA A 437 -19.92 -7.97 22.89
N ILE A 438 -19.68 -6.73 22.43
CA ILE A 438 -18.48 -6.37 21.66
C ILE A 438 -17.19 -6.64 22.46
N GLN A 439 -17.18 -6.30 23.75
CA GLN A 439 -16.04 -6.51 24.64
C GLN A 439 -15.68 -8.00 24.81
N LYS A 440 -16.65 -8.91 24.69
CA LYS A 440 -16.48 -10.37 24.83
C LYS A 440 -16.01 -11.08 23.55
N ILE A 441 -16.11 -10.45 22.37
CA ILE A 441 -15.74 -11.06 21.08
C ILE A 441 -14.33 -11.67 21.09
N PRO A 442 -13.28 -11.00 21.60
CA PRO A 442 -11.93 -11.56 21.61
C PRO A 442 -11.80 -12.91 22.33
N ASP A 443 -12.51 -13.08 23.43
CA ASP A 443 -12.44 -14.29 24.24
C ASP A 443 -13.19 -15.44 23.56
N GLN A 444 -14.31 -15.13 22.88
CA GLN A 444 -15.04 -16.09 22.05
C GLN A 444 -14.18 -16.58 20.88
N ILE A 445 -13.42 -15.69 20.22
CA ILE A 445 -12.48 -16.10 19.18
C ILE A 445 -11.36 -16.96 19.76
N THR A 446 -10.86 -16.61 20.95
CA THR A 446 -9.85 -17.42 21.64
C THR A 446 -10.35 -18.85 21.87
N GLN A 447 -11.61 -19.01 22.31
CA GLN A 447 -12.24 -20.31 22.46
C GLN A 447 -12.33 -21.06 21.13
N ILE A 448 -12.76 -20.41 20.05
CA ILE A 448 -12.82 -21.03 18.70
C ILE A 448 -11.44 -21.52 18.25
N LEU A 449 -10.38 -20.73 18.47
CA LEU A 449 -9.02 -21.07 18.06
C LEU A 449 -8.43 -22.25 18.86
N GLN A 450 -8.95 -22.57 20.05
CA GLN A 450 -8.55 -23.78 20.78
C GLN A 450 -8.92 -25.07 20.05
N HIS A 451 -9.89 -25.01 19.13
CA HIS A 451 -10.34 -26.16 18.32
C HIS A 451 -9.54 -26.36 17.02
N THR A 452 -8.39 -25.70 16.85
CA THR A 452 -7.56 -25.76 15.62
C THR A 452 -7.25 -27.21 15.19
N SER A 453 -6.99 -28.12 16.14
CA SER A 453 -6.71 -29.53 15.81
C SER A 453 -7.91 -30.26 15.18
N GLU A 454 -9.14 -29.88 15.54
CA GLU A 454 -10.36 -30.48 14.98
C GLU A 454 -10.60 -29.96 13.57
N ILE A 455 -10.43 -28.65 13.36
CA ILE A 455 -10.51 -28.01 12.05
C ILE A 455 -9.49 -28.62 11.08
N GLN A 456 -8.26 -28.89 11.55
CA GLN A 456 -7.24 -29.58 10.75
C GLN A 456 -7.66 -31.00 10.33
N LYS A 457 -8.34 -31.76 11.22
CA LYS A 457 -8.88 -33.09 10.87
C LYS A 457 -9.94 -32.99 9.76
N ILE A 458 -10.80 -31.97 9.82
CA ILE A 458 -11.79 -31.70 8.77
C ILE A 458 -11.10 -31.33 7.46
N ALA A 459 -10.10 -30.45 7.49
CA ALA A 459 -9.35 -30.02 6.31
C ALA A 459 -8.66 -31.19 5.59
N LYS A 460 -8.15 -32.19 6.33
CA LYS A 460 -7.56 -33.41 5.74
C LYS A 460 -8.51 -34.14 4.79
N LYS A 461 -9.82 -34.13 5.05
CA LYS A 461 -10.85 -34.72 4.15
C LYS A 461 -10.84 -34.09 2.76
N TYR A 462 -10.48 -32.81 2.65
CA TYR A 462 -10.48 -32.06 1.41
C TYR A 462 -9.09 -31.98 0.76
N SER A 463 -8.03 -32.41 1.45
CA SER A 463 -6.65 -32.32 0.95
C SER A 463 -6.35 -33.14 -0.31
N GLN A 464 -7.15 -34.19 -0.56
CA GLN A 464 -7.00 -35.08 -1.72
C GLN A 464 -8.05 -34.85 -2.82
N ARG A 465 -8.96 -33.88 -2.64
CA ARG A 465 -9.88 -33.49 -3.71
C ARG A 465 -9.09 -32.67 -4.72
N LEU A 466 -8.69 -33.32 -5.82
CA LEU A 466 -8.28 -32.64 -7.04
C LEU A 466 -9.47 -31.79 -7.52
N ASN A 467 -9.24 -30.49 -7.70
CA ASN A 467 -10.18 -29.59 -8.36
C ASN A 467 -10.43 -30.03 -9.79
#